data_AF-A0A4Q3FG11-F1
#
_entry.id   AF-A0A4Q3FG11-F1
#
_cell.length_a   1.000
_cell.length_b   1.000
_cell.length_c   1.000
_cell.angle_alpha   90.00
_cell.angle_beta   90.00
_cell.angle_gamma   90.00
#
_symmetry.space_group_name_H-M   'P 1'
#
loop_
_entity.id
_entity.type
_entity.pdbx_description
1 polymer ?
#
loop_
_entity_poly.entity_id
_entity_poly.type
_entity_poly.pdbx_seq_one_letter_code
_entity_poly.pdbx_strand_id
1 'polypeptide(L)'
;MPVDPSARTGRGFARFAFAAALCLFTLVFTGLGIWQVERRSWKLDLIARVETRIHATPVAAPGPEAWNGTEAATDEYRRVALRGRYLAAPETLTMAVTERGPGSWVMAPFRSDAGFTVLVNRGFVPEGQRGVDERRAA
;
A
#
# COMPACT_ATOMS: atom_id res chain seq x y z
N MET A 1 -53.54 -50.09 -6.57
CA MET A 1 -52.34 -49.27 -6.27
C MET A 1 -52.67 -47.82 -6.61
N PRO A 2 -52.89 -46.90 -5.65
CA PRO A 2 -53.07 -45.49 -5.96
C PRO A 2 -51.69 -44.87 -6.23
N VAL A 3 -51.56 -44.16 -7.35
CA VAL A 3 -50.32 -43.43 -7.69
C VAL A 3 -50.38 -42.07 -7.00
N ASP A 4 -49.48 -41.83 -6.05
CA ASP A 4 -49.41 -40.58 -5.30
C ASP A 4 -49.03 -39.40 -6.23
N PRO A 5 -49.91 -38.40 -6.44
CA PRO A 5 -49.67 -37.31 -7.38
C PRO A 5 -48.71 -36.24 -6.84
N SER A 6 -48.38 -36.27 -5.54
CA SER A 6 -47.57 -35.24 -4.86
C SER A 6 -46.13 -35.14 -5.34
N ALA A 7 -45.58 -36.20 -5.94
CA ALA A 7 -44.17 -36.27 -6.34
C ALA A 7 -43.80 -35.45 -7.60
N ARG A 8 -44.78 -34.86 -8.31
CA ARG A 8 -44.55 -34.08 -9.55
C ARG A 8 -44.29 -32.60 -9.29
N THR A 9 -44.92 -32.01 -8.26
CA THR A 9 -44.85 -30.57 -7.99
C THR A 9 -43.48 -30.13 -7.44
N GLY A 10 -42.86 -30.94 -6.56
CA GLY A 10 -41.56 -30.60 -5.96
C GLY A 10 -40.37 -30.60 -6.94
N ARG A 11 -40.45 -31.38 -8.02
CA ARG A 11 -39.38 -31.45 -9.04
C ARG A 11 -39.30 -30.22 -9.93
N GLY A 12 -40.42 -29.54 -10.19
CA GLY A 12 -40.45 -28.29 -10.97
C GLY A 12 -39.82 -27.14 -10.19
N PHE A 13 -40.20 -26.99 -8.91
CA PHE A 13 -39.65 -25.97 -8.02
C PHE A 13 -38.14 -26.15 -7.78
N ALA A 14 -37.68 -27.38 -7.52
CA ALA A 14 -36.25 -27.66 -7.35
C ALA A 14 -35.41 -27.32 -8.60
N ARG A 15 -35.94 -27.60 -9.80
CA ARG A 15 -35.28 -27.23 -11.06
C ARG A 15 -35.22 -25.72 -11.26
N PHE A 16 -36.30 -25.01 -10.95
CA PHE A 16 -36.32 -23.56 -11.03
C PHE A 16 -35.36 -22.92 -10.03
N ALA A 17 -35.37 -23.37 -8.77
CA ALA A 17 -34.45 -22.89 -7.74
C ALA A 17 -32.99 -23.15 -8.11
N PHE A 18 -32.68 -24.33 -8.67
CA PHE A 18 -31.35 -24.66 -9.17
C PHE A 18 -30.91 -23.77 -10.33
N ALA A 19 -31.78 -23.55 -11.32
CA ALA A 19 -31.51 -22.65 -12.44
C ALA A 19 -31.30 -21.20 -11.98
N ALA A 20 -32.12 -20.72 -11.05
CA ALA A 20 -31.98 -19.39 -10.46
C ALA A 20 -30.65 -19.24 -9.70
N ALA A 21 -30.27 -20.27 -8.92
CA ALA A 21 -28.99 -20.29 -8.23
C ALA A 21 -27.80 -20.27 -9.21
N LEU A 22 -27.85 -21.06 -10.28
CA LEU A 22 -26.84 -21.04 -11.34
C LEU A 22 -26.71 -19.66 -12.01
N CYS A 23 -27.82 -19.02 -12.33
CA CYS A 23 -27.82 -17.66 -12.87
C CYS A 23 -27.19 -16.66 -11.90
N LEU A 24 -27.57 -16.73 -10.61
CA LEU A 24 -27.00 -15.86 -9.58
C LEU A 24 -25.49 -16.06 -9.45
N PHE A 25 -25.02 -17.30 -9.34
CA PHE A 25 -23.58 -17.59 -9.24
C PHE A 25 -22.82 -17.12 -10.48
N THR A 26 -23.40 -17.31 -11.67
CA THR A 26 -22.79 -16.83 -12.92
C THR A 26 -22.60 -15.32 -12.91
N LEU A 27 -23.62 -14.56 -12.48
CA LEU A 27 -23.55 -13.10 -12.37
C LEU A 27 -22.49 -12.66 -11.35
N VAL A 28 -22.47 -13.28 -10.17
CA VAL A 28 -21.49 -12.97 -9.12
C VAL A 28 -20.07 -13.27 -9.59
N PHE A 29 -19.82 -14.44 -10.15
CA PHE A 29 -18.48 -14.80 -10.63
C PHE A 29 -18.03 -13.97 -11.82
N THR A 30 -18.94 -13.55 -12.69
CA THR A 30 -18.61 -12.62 -13.78
C THR A 30 -18.21 -11.25 -13.21
N GLY A 31 -18.98 -10.72 -12.26
CA GLY A 31 -18.65 -9.46 -11.57
C GLY A 31 -17.31 -9.53 -10.83
N LEU A 32 -17.05 -10.63 -10.12
CA LEU A 32 -15.75 -10.87 -9.47
C LEU A 32 -14.63 -11.01 -10.50
N GLY A 33 -14.88 -11.66 -11.64
CA GLY A 33 -13.92 -11.79 -12.73
C GLY A 33 -13.52 -10.44 -13.31
N ILE A 34 -14.49 -9.56 -13.58
CA ILE A 34 -14.25 -8.18 -14.03
C ILE A 34 -13.43 -7.42 -12.98
N TRP A 35 -13.84 -7.49 -11.71
CA TRP A 35 -13.12 -6.82 -10.63
C TRP A 35 -11.66 -7.28 -10.51
N GLN A 36 -11.38 -8.57 -10.67
CA GLN A 36 -10.01 -9.10 -10.65
C GLN A 36 -9.17 -8.53 -11.79
N VAL A 37 -9.73 -8.42 -13.00
CA VAL A 37 -9.03 -7.83 -14.16
C VAL A 37 -8.75 -6.34 -13.94
N GLU A 38 -9.74 -5.58 -13.48
CA GLU A 38 -9.58 -4.16 -13.14
C GLU A 38 -8.53 -3.98 -12.05
N ARG A 39 -8.64 -4.72 -10.95
CA ARG A 39 -7.70 -4.68 -9.82
C ARG A 39 -6.28 -5.02 -10.26
N ARG A 40 -6.12 -5.99 -11.17
CA ARG A 40 -4.83 -6.33 -11.75
C ARG A 40 -4.28 -5.20 -12.60
N SER A 41 -5.09 -4.60 -13.49
CA SER A 41 -4.65 -3.49 -14.34
C SER A 41 -4.16 -2.30 -13.52
N TRP A 42 -4.94 -1.89 -12.51
CA TRP A 42 -4.55 -0.83 -11.57
C TRP A 42 -3.22 -1.12 -10.85
N LYS A 43 -3.02 -2.38 -10.41
CA LYS A 43 -1.76 -2.81 -9.79
C LYS A 43 -0.59 -2.74 -10.77
N LEU A 44 -0.77 -3.20 -12.00
CA LEU A 44 0.28 -3.16 -13.01
C LEU A 44 0.66 -1.72 -13.35
N ASP A 45 -0.31 -0.82 -13.47
CA ASP A 45 -0.06 0.60 -13.71
C ASP A 45 0.70 1.23 -12.54
N LEU A 46 0.35 0.88 -11.30
CA LEU A 46 1.09 1.32 -10.12
C LEU A 46 2.54 0.83 -10.16
N ILE A 47 2.75 -0.48 -10.37
CA ILE A 47 4.10 -1.07 -10.45
C ILE A 47 4.91 -0.40 -11.55
N ALA A 48 4.36 -0.23 -12.75
CA ALA A 48 5.06 0.42 -13.86
C ALA A 48 5.48 1.86 -13.53
N ARG A 49 4.61 2.63 -12.86
CA ARG A 49 4.94 3.98 -12.39
C ARG A 49 6.05 3.96 -11.34
N VAL A 50 5.97 3.07 -10.35
CA VAL A 50 7.00 2.94 -9.31
C VAL A 50 8.34 2.57 -9.94
N GLU A 51 8.37 1.52 -10.75
CA GLU A 51 9.58 1.00 -11.41
C GLU A 51 10.27 2.09 -12.23
N THR A 52 9.50 2.86 -13.00
CA THR A 52 10.03 3.99 -13.77
C THR A 52 10.67 5.05 -12.86
N ARG A 53 10.04 5.37 -11.73
CA ARG A 53 10.47 6.46 -10.84
C ARG A 53 11.65 6.09 -9.95
N ILE A 54 11.70 4.86 -9.46
CA ILE A 54 12.82 4.40 -8.64
C ILE A 54 14.10 4.23 -9.46
N HIS A 55 13.99 4.09 -10.79
CA HIS A 55 15.15 4.04 -11.68
C HIS A 55 15.50 5.37 -12.34
N ALA A 56 14.62 6.38 -12.24
CA ALA A 56 14.89 7.72 -12.76
C ALA A 56 16.07 8.39 -12.06
N THR A 57 16.74 9.30 -12.78
CA THR A 57 17.77 10.17 -12.20
C THR A 57 17.17 11.03 -11.09
N PRO A 58 17.80 11.10 -9.90
CA PRO A 58 17.31 11.94 -8.82
C PRO A 58 17.22 13.41 -9.25
N VAL A 59 16.11 14.05 -8.92
CA VAL A 59 15.90 15.49 -9.10
C VAL A 59 16.15 16.24 -7.78
N ALA A 60 16.23 17.57 -7.77
CA ALA A 60 16.24 18.31 -6.51
C ALA A 60 14.96 18.06 -5.71
N ALA A 61 15.07 17.91 -4.38
CA ALA A 61 13.89 17.79 -3.52
C ALA A 61 13.06 19.09 -3.54
N PRO A 62 11.72 19.00 -3.63
CA PRO A 62 10.86 20.18 -3.66
C PRO A 62 10.94 20.93 -2.33
N GLY A 63 11.05 22.27 -2.41
CA GLY A 63 10.94 23.14 -1.26
C GLY A 63 9.49 23.36 -0.80
N PRO A 64 9.28 24.01 0.36
CA PRO A 64 7.97 24.25 0.95
C PRO A 64 6.94 24.87 0.00
N GLU A 65 7.37 25.73 -0.91
CA GLU A 65 6.54 26.38 -1.92
C GLU A 65 5.85 25.40 -2.89
N ALA A 66 6.45 24.22 -3.12
CA ALA A 66 5.91 23.21 -4.01
C ALA A 66 5.09 22.12 -3.29
N TRP A 67 5.11 22.07 -1.95
CA TRP A 67 4.50 20.98 -1.20
C TRP A 67 2.98 20.92 -1.35
N ASN A 68 2.31 22.07 -1.49
CA ASN A 68 0.85 22.13 -1.70
C ASN A 68 0.40 21.46 -3.01
N GLY A 69 1.30 21.30 -3.99
CA GLY A 69 1.03 20.61 -5.25
C GLY A 69 1.52 19.16 -5.29
N THR A 70 1.93 18.59 -4.16
CA THR A 70 2.43 17.21 -4.11
C THR A 70 1.27 16.24 -4.23
N GLU A 71 1.29 15.40 -5.27
CA GLU A 71 0.25 14.40 -5.50
C GLU A 71 0.86 13.00 -5.60
N ALA A 72 0.15 11.97 -5.11
CA ALA A 72 0.62 10.60 -5.25
C ALA A 72 0.80 10.19 -6.73
N ALA A 73 -0.08 10.71 -7.59
CA ALA A 73 -0.03 10.49 -9.02
C ALA A 73 1.27 10.99 -9.68
N THR A 74 2.00 11.94 -9.10
CA THR A 74 3.20 12.57 -9.68
C THR A 74 4.47 12.37 -8.86
N ASP A 75 4.37 12.39 -7.54
CA ASP A 75 5.53 12.51 -6.65
C ASP A 75 5.81 11.25 -5.80
N GLU A 76 4.85 10.32 -5.72
CA GLU A 76 5.08 9.06 -5.02
C GLU A 76 6.24 8.27 -5.63
N TYR A 77 7.13 7.76 -4.79
CA TYR A 77 8.36 7.03 -5.16
C TYR A 77 9.35 7.81 -6.04
N ARG A 78 9.16 9.12 -6.23
CA ARG A 78 10.07 9.96 -6.99
C ARG A 78 11.43 10.03 -6.30
N ARG A 79 12.49 9.82 -7.08
CA ARG A 79 13.85 10.00 -6.57
C ARG A 79 14.20 11.47 -6.46
N VAL A 80 14.61 11.87 -5.27
CA VAL A 80 15.07 13.21 -4.97
C VAL A 80 16.47 13.18 -4.37
N ALA A 81 17.22 14.26 -4.62
CA ALA A 81 18.52 14.53 -4.04
C ALA A 81 18.41 15.81 -3.21
N LEU A 82 19.01 15.76 -2.01
CA LEU A 82 19.05 16.86 -1.08
C LEU A 82 20.43 16.92 -0.44
N ARG A 83 20.96 18.13 -0.27
CA ARG A 83 22.22 18.40 0.46
C ARG A 83 21.92 19.23 1.70
N GLY A 84 22.74 19.05 2.72
CA GLY A 84 22.52 19.63 4.04
C GLY A 84 23.09 18.78 5.15
N ARG A 85 22.49 18.88 6.34
CA ARG A 85 22.95 18.18 7.54
C ARG A 85 21.79 17.71 8.40
N TYR A 86 21.97 16.60 9.11
CA TYR A 86 21.06 16.21 10.17
C TYR A 86 21.12 17.22 11.33
N LEU A 87 19.98 17.49 11.95
CA LEU A 87 19.92 18.31 13.15
C LEU A 87 20.21 17.45 14.38
N ALA A 88 20.91 18.02 15.37
CA ALA A 88 21.13 17.41 16.69
C ALA A 88 19.83 17.48 17.54
N ALA A 89 18.75 16.96 16.99
CA ALA A 89 17.45 16.84 17.62
C ALA A 89 17.13 15.35 17.83
N PRO A 90 16.25 15.01 18.79
CA PRO A 90 15.87 13.63 18.98
C PRO A 90 15.26 13.01 17.73
N GLU A 91 15.73 11.81 17.37
CA GLU A 91 15.07 11.00 16.35
C GLU A 91 13.68 10.59 16.87
N THR A 92 12.68 10.62 15.99
CA THR A 92 11.32 10.20 16.31
C THR A 92 11.13 8.76 15.86
N LEU A 93 10.74 7.90 16.80
CA LEU A 93 10.42 6.51 16.52
C LEU A 93 8.93 6.39 16.19
N THR A 94 8.63 5.89 14.99
CA THR A 94 7.25 5.60 14.57
C THR A 94 7.05 4.09 14.55
N MET A 95 6.11 3.58 15.33
CA MET A 95 5.82 2.15 15.41
C MET A 95 5.47 1.59 14.03
N ALA A 96 6.03 0.43 13.69
CA ALA A 96 5.75 -0.24 12.45
C ALA A 96 5.81 -1.77 12.60
N VAL A 97 5.01 -2.44 11.79
CA VAL A 97 5.07 -3.90 11.60
C VAL A 97 5.54 -4.13 10.17
N THR A 98 6.69 -4.78 10.04
CA THR A 98 7.30 -5.11 8.75
C THR A 98 7.47 -6.62 8.63
N GLU A 99 7.99 -7.10 7.51
CA GLU A 99 8.39 -8.51 7.35
C GLU A 99 9.43 -8.96 8.39
N ARG A 100 10.16 -8.01 9.01
CA ARG A 100 11.13 -8.25 10.08
C ARG A 100 10.49 -8.30 11.47
N GLY A 101 9.16 -8.28 11.57
CA GLY A 101 8.41 -8.23 12.82
C GLY A 101 8.13 -6.80 13.30
N PRO A 102 7.68 -6.65 14.56
CA PRO A 102 7.39 -5.36 15.17
C PRO A 102 8.69 -4.57 15.45
N GLY A 103 8.60 -3.25 15.34
CA GLY A 103 9.71 -2.35 15.62
C GLY A 103 9.35 -0.89 15.34
N SER A 104 10.35 -0.09 14.98
CA SER A 104 10.18 1.35 14.76
C SER A 104 10.95 1.85 13.55
N TRP A 105 10.31 2.71 12.76
CA TRP A 105 11.00 3.58 11.80
C TRP A 105 11.70 4.71 12.54
N VAL A 106 12.95 4.97 12.18
CA VAL A 106 13.76 6.06 12.72
C VAL A 106 13.62 7.28 11.83
N MET A 107 12.87 8.29 12.29
CA MET A 107 12.69 9.55 11.57
C MET A 107 13.62 10.61 12.14
N ALA A 108 14.55 11.10 11.32
CA ALA A 108 15.53 12.11 11.72
C ALA A 108 15.30 13.43 10.95
N PRO A 109 15.30 14.58 11.64
CA PRO A 109 15.20 15.87 10.98
C PRO A 109 16.50 16.21 10.24
N PHE A 110 16.36 16.62 8.98
CA PHE A 110 17.45 17.01 8.09
C PHE A 110 17.24 18.45 7.61
N ARG A 111 18.21 19.32 7.86
CA ARG A 111 18.23 20.70 7.41
C ARG A 111 18.91 20.78 6.05
N SER A 112 18.14 21.14 5.04
CA SER A 112 18.63 21.41 3.70
C SER A 112 19.51 22.66 3.66
N ASP A 113 20.50 22.66 2.77
CA ASP A 113 21.26 23.86 2.39
C ASP A 113 20.36 24.95 1.79
N ALA A 114 19.21 24.56 1.22
CA ALA A 114 18.19 25.48 0.71
C ALA A 114 17.31 26.10 1.82
N GLY A 115 17.58 25.81 3.10
CA GLY A 115 16.95 26.52 4.22
C GLY A 115 15.59 25.98 4.67
N PHE A 116 15.19 24.78 4.23
CA PHE A 116 14.03 24.07 4.76
C PHE A 116 14.44 22.78 5.50
N THR A 117 13.51 22.23 6.28
CA THR A 117 13.74 21.01 7.07
C THR A 117 12.80 19.91 6.57
N VAL A 118 13.32 18.70 6.40
CA VAL A 118 12.55 17.49 6.06
C VAL A 118 12.78 16.41 7.10
N LEU A 119 11.83 15.48 7.24
CA LEU A 119 12.04 14.25 7.98
C LEU A 119 12.55 13.17 7.03
N VAL A 120 13.69 12.57 7.38
CA VAL A 120 14.28 11.46 6.63
C VAL A 120 14.07 10.18 7.41
N ASN A 121 13.45 9.19 6.78
CA ASN A 121 13.41 7.83 7.30
C ASN A 121 14.81 7.20 7.15
N ARG A 122 15.50 6.98 8.28
CA ARG A 122 16.86 6.42 8.34
C ARG A 122 16.89 4.89 8.40
N GLY A 123 15.74 4.24 8.41
CA GLY A 123 15.60 2.80 8.45
C GLY A 123 14.79 2.29 9.63
N PHE A 124 14.79 0.97 9.79
CA PHE A 124 13.97 0.24 10.76
C PHE A 124 14.82 -0.40 11.86
N VAL A 125 14.37 -0.28 13.11
CA VAL A 125 14.95 -0.94 14.28
C VAL A 125 13.92 -1.92 14.87
N PRO A 126 14.23 -3.24 14.91
CA PRO A 126 13.37 -4.22 15.58
C PRO A 126 13.25 -3.97 17.08
N GLU A 127 12.10 -4.34 17.66
CA GLU A 127 11.76 -4.11 19.06
C GLU A 127 12.75 -4.71 20.08
N GLY A 128 13.46 -5.80 19.73
CA GLY A 128 14.50 -6.43 20.55
C GLY A 128 15.92 -5.85 20.39
N GLN A 129 16.15 -4.95 19.42
CA GLN A 129 17.45 -4.31 19.17
C GLN A 129 17.51 -2.88 19.72
N ARG A 130 16.56 -2.51 20.60
CA ARG A 130 16.53 -1.21 21.29
C ARG A 130 17.76 -0.93 22.18
N GLY A 131 18.67 -1.90 22.34
CA GLY A 131 19.94 -1.75 23.06
C GLY A 131 21.03 -0.96 22.32
N VAL A 132 20.69 -0.03 21.43
CA VAL A 132 21.69 0.87 20.80
C VAL A 132 21.26 2.34 20.90
N ASP A 133 20.73 2.72 22.06
CA ASP A 133 20.81 4.11 22.54
C ASP A 133 22.26 4.50 22.93
N GLU A 134 23.23 3.59 22.85
CA GLU A 134 24.68 3.89 22.90
C GLU A 134 25.18 4.72 21.69
N ARG A 135 24.42 4.82 20.59
CA ARG A 135 24.79 5.64 19.43
C ARG A 135 24.69 7.16 19.65
N ARG A 136 24.27 7.59 20.85
CA ARG A 136 24.18 9.01 21.26
C ARG A 136 25.38 9.53 22.06
N ALA A 137 26.39 8.70 22.35
CA ALA A 137 27.54 9.06 23.18
C ALA A 137 28.90 9.12 22.45
N ALA A 138 28.92 9.09 21.11
CA ALA A 138 30.15 9.25 20.32
C ALA A 138 29.99 10.32 19.22
#